data_AF-A0A5C7MLN7-F1
#
_entry.id   AF-A0A5C7MLN7-F1
#
_cell.length_a   1.000
_cell.length_b   1.000
_cell.length_c   1.000
_cell.angle_alpha   90.00
_cell.angle_beta   90.00
_cell.angle_gamma   90.00
#
_symmetry.space_group_name_H-M   'P 1'
#
loop_
_entity.id
_entity.type
_entity.pdbx_description
1 polymer ?
#
loop_
_entity_poly.entity_id
_entity_poly.type
_entity_poly.pdbx_seq_one_letter_code
_entity_poly.pdbx_strand_id
1 'polypeptide(L)'
;MTQKLKLLLATSCIFLLSCTVTTNNYNTSIESKKLDIIGTWHLISGTTITKKDTVFTDYTKNLYGIKIFNRTHFSFFNHDTKKGKDSTAAFTAGAGTYSLVGNNYTEHLDFLNYRDWEGRSFHFKISIQNDTLTQYGEEKLEDLGVNRLIIEKYVRLK
;
A
#
# COMPACT_ATOMS: atom_id res chain seq x y z
N MET A 1 30.24 -13.18 92.18
CA MET A 1 31.66 -13.36 91.82
C MET A 1 31.68 -14.37 90.67
N THR A 2 32.05 -14.12 89.43
CA THR A 2 32.71 -12.98 88.77
C THR A 2 32.48 -13.17 87.27
N GLN A 3 32.64 -12.08 86.55
CA GLN A 3 32.29 -11.82 85.16
C GLN A 3 33.44 -12.20 84.20
N LYS A 4 33.12 -12.24 82.89
CA LYS A 4 33.98 -12.11 81.68
C LYS A 4 34.54 -13.44 81.14
N LEU A 5 34.47 -13.71 79.83
CA LEU A 5 35.23 -13.01 78.80
C LEU A 5 34.61 -13.17 77.39
N LYS A 6 34.66 -12.08 76.61
CA LYS A 6 34.23 -11.96 75.21
C LYS A 6 35.20 -12.67 74.27
N LEU A 7 34.70 -13.23 73.16
CA LEU A 7 35.47 -13.29 71.92
C LEU A 7 34.56 -12.91 70.74
N LEU A 8 34.87 -11.78 70.11
CA LEU A 8 34.37 -11.38 68.80
C LEU A 8 34.93 -12.36 67.75
N LEU A 9 34.10 -12.80 66.81
CA LEU A 9 34.56 -13.08 65.46
C LEU A 9 33.55 -12.48 64.48
N ALA A 10 33.95 -11.34 63.90
CA ALA A 10 33.27 -10.72 62.78
C ALA A 10 33.46 -11.60 61.54
N THR A 11 32.36 -12.04 60.93
CA THR A 11 32.37 -12.61 59.58
C THR A 11 31.43 -11.81 58.70
N SER A 12 32.03 -10.78 58.10
CA SER A 12 31.53 -10.12 56.90
C SER A 12 31.73 -11.05 55.71
N CYS A 13 30.67 -11.36 54.96
CA CYS A 13 30.76 -11.85 53.59
C CYS A 13 29.48 -11.47 52.82
N ILE A 14 29.52 -10.24 52.29
CA ILE A 14 29.21 -9.87 50.89
C ILE A 14 27.93 -10.48 50.28
N PHE A 15 26.88 -9.67 50.26
CA PHE A 15 25.73 -9.82 49.37
C PHE A 15 26.17 -9.65 47.90
N LEU A 16 26.17 -10.74 47.12
CA LEU A 16 26.25 -10.65 45.66
C LEU A 16 24.84 -10.43 45.10
N LEU A 17 24.44 -9.16 45.00
CA LEU A 17 23.36 -8.73 44.12
C LEU A 17 23.86 -8.81 42.68
N SER A 18 23.67 -9.96 42.04
CA SER A 18 23.81 -10.08 40.59
C SER A 18 22.59 -9.45 39.93
N CYS A 19 22.68 -8.14 39.66
CA CYS A 19 21.81 -7.51 38.67
C CYS A 19 22.26 -7.99 37.30
N THR A 20 21.66 -9.07 36.81
CA THR A 20 21.69 -9.36 35.38
C THR A 20 20.86 -8.28 34.70
N VAL A 21 21.52 -7.22 34.27
CA VAL A 21 20.98 -6.32 33.26
C VAL A 21 20.88 -7.16 31.99
N THR A 22 19.73 -7.80 31.79
CA THR A 22 19.32 -8.29 30.49
C THR A 22 19.24 -7.07 29.59
N THR A 23 20.30 -6.85 28.81
CA THR A 23 20.26 -6.01 27.62
C THR A 23 19.23 -6.65 26.70
N ASN A 24 18.00 -6.17 26.80
CA ASN A 24 16.99 -6.38 25.78
C ASN A 24 17.56 -5.73 24.52
N ASN A 25 18.22 -6.55 23.69
CA ASN A 25 18.44 -6.26 22.29
C ASN A 25 17.05 -6.20 21.65
N TYR A 26 16.38 -5.05 21.81
CA TYR A 26 15.33 -4.64 20.91
C TYR A 26 16.01 -4.39 19.56
N ASN A 27 16.23 -5.48 18.83
CA ASN A 27 16.19 -5.44 17.38
C ASN A 27 14.76 -4.99 17.05
N THR A 28 14.53 -3.68 17.08
CA THR A 28 13.40 -3.06 16.42
C THR A 28 13.64 -3.30 14.94
N SER A 29 13.33 -4.50 14.46
CA SER A 29 12.94 -4.69 13.08
C SER A 29 11.86 -3.65 12.87
N ILE A 30 12.14 -2.64 12.05
CA ILE A 30 11.12 -1.73 11.57
C ILE A 30 10.15 -2.63 10.83
N GLU A 31 9.13 -3.11 11.53
CA GLU A 31 8.00 -3.79 10.94
C GLU A 31 7.40 -2.71 10.04
N SER A 32 7.72 -2.80 8.75
CA SER A 32 7.22 -1.89 7.74
C SER A 32 5.71 -1.85 7.91
N LYS A 33 5.18 -0.74 8.40
CA LYS A 33 3.75 -0.55 8.65
C LYS A 33 3.02 -1.00 7.39
N LYS A 34 2.31 -2.12 7.48
CA LYS A 34 1.57 -2.69 6.36
C LYS A 34 0.53 -1.65 5.90
N LEU A 35 0.61 -1.24 4.63
CA LEU A 35 -0.39 -0.35 4.05
C LEU A 35 -1.72 -1.10 3.98
N ASP A 36 -2.72 -0.62 4.71
CA ASP A 36 -4.06 -1.20 4.68
C ASP A 36 -4.85 -0.63 3.51
N ILE A 37 -4.79 -1.33 2.38
CA ILE A 37 -5.48 -0.96 1.15
C ILE A 37 -6.82 -1.67 0.94
N ILE A 38 -7.16 -2.64 1.79
CA ILE A 38 -8.39 -3.45 1.61
C ILE A 38 -9.61 -2.53 1.70
N GLY A 39 -10.57 -2.74 0.79
CA GLY A 39 -11.80 -1.97 0.71
C GLY A 39 -12.06 -1.41 -0.68
N THR A 40 -13.05 -0.53 -0.76
CA THR A 40 -13.48 0.12 -2.00
C THR A 40 -13.01 1.56 -2.04
N TRP A 41 -12.51 1.98 -3.19
CA TRP A 41 -11.88 3.27 -3.41
C TRP A 41 -12.49 3.93 -4.64
N HIS A 42 -13.04 5.13 -4.48
CA HIS A 42 -13.60 5.92 -5.58
C HIS A 42 -12.50 6.73 -6.25
N LEU A 43 -12.34 6.57 -7.56
CA LEU A 43 -11.37 7.26 -8.39
C LEU A 43 -11.78 8.73 -8.54
N ILE A 44 -10.93 9.65 -8.10
CA ILE A 44 -11.19 11.10 -8.11
C ILE A 44 -10.47 11.76 -9.28
N SER A 45 -9.21 11.40 -9.51
CA SER A 45 -8.44 11.96 -10.63
C SER A 45 -7.40 11.00 -11.17
N GLY A 46 -7.04 11.19 -12.44
CA GLY A 46 -5.93 10.52 -13.10
C GLY A 46 -5.11 11.51 -13.91
N THR A 47 -3.79 11.39 -13.82
CA THR A 47 -2.84 12.14 -14.65
C THR A 47 -2.02 11.16 -15.46
N THR A 48 -2.01 11.32 -16.78
CA THR A 48 -1.13 10.59 -17.68
C THR A 48 -0.08 11.54 -18.24
N ILE A 49 1.18 11.12 -18.24
CA ILE A 49 2.29 11.90 -18.81
C ILE A 49 2.96 11.06 -19.89
N THR A 50 2.91 11.54 -21.13
CA THR A 50 3.53 10.90 -22.30
C THR A 50 4.51 11.89 -22.92
N LYS A 51 5.81 11.66 -22.79
CA LYS A 51 6.86 12.60 -23.23
C LYS A 51 6.68 13.99 -22.60
N LYS A 52 6.23 14.98 -23.39
CA LYS A 52 5.99 16.36 -22.93
C LYS A 52 4.51 16.64 -22.67
N ASP A 53 3.62 15.73 -23.04
CA ASP A 53 2.18 15.91 -22.95
C ASP A 53 1.68 15.38 -21.60
N THR A 54 0.90 16.20 -20.91
CA THR A 54 0.26 15.84 -19.64
C THR A 54 -1.25 15.96 -19.81
N VAL A 55 -1.96 14.88 -19.53
CA VAL A 55 -3.42 14.83 -19.58
C VAL A 55 -3.94 14.60 -18.16
N PHE A 56 -4.74 15.54 -17.67
CA PHE A 56 -5.46 15.41 -16.40
C PHE A 56 -6.91 15.06 -16.67
N THR A 57 -7.41 14.05 -15.95
CA THR A 57 -8.81 13.61 -15.99
C THR A 57 -9.42 13.73 -14.60
N ASP A 58 -10.55 14.42 -14.53
CA ASP A 58 -11.39 14.54 -13.35
C ASP A 58 -12.52 13.51 -13.44
N TYR A 59 -12.41 12.44 -12.66
CA TYR A 59 -13.36 11.34 -12.69
C TYR A 59 -14.64 11.63 -11.88
N THR A 60 -14.77 12.81 -11.28
CA THR A 60 -15.97 13.18 -10.51
C THR A 60 -17.04 13.90 -11.35
N LYS A 61 -16.77 14.14 -12.63
CA LYS A 61 -17.65 14.87 -13.54
C LYS A 61 -18.61 13.94 -14.29
N ASN A 62 -18.20 13.49 -15.48
CA ASN A 62 -19.00 12.68 -16.40
C ASN A 62 -18.61 11.19 -16.37
N LEU A 63 -17.71 10.81 -15.46
CA LEU A 63 -17.28 9.45 -15.24
C LEU A 63 -17.57 9.06 -13.79
N TYR A 64 -17.51 7.78 -13.50
CA TYR A 64 -17.52 7.25 -12.14
C TYR A 64 -16.69 5.97 -12.15
N GLY A 65 -15.68 5.93 -11.28
CA GLY A 65 -14.76 4.80 -11.21
C GLY A 65 -14.51 4.32 -9.80
N ILE A 66 -14.44 3.01 -9.59
CA ILE A 66 -14.06 2.40 -8.32
C ILE A 66 -12.94 1.39 -8.52
N LYS A 67 -12.07 1.25 -7.52
CA LYS A 67 -11.14 0.14 -7.35
C LYS A 67 -11.46 -0.58 -6.04
N ILE A 68 -11.56 -1.90 -6.09
CA ILE A 68 -11.86 -2.76 -4.96
C ILE A 68 -10.65 -3.64 -4.71
N PHE A 69 -10.18 -3.64 -3.47
CA PHE A 69 -9.14 -4.55 -2.99
C PHE A 69 -9.75 -5.52 -1.99
N ASN A 70 -9.58 -6.81 -2.22
CA ASN A 70 -9.74 -7.81 -1.18
C ASN A 70 -8.35 -8.27 -0.69
N ARG A 71 -8.26 -9.42 -0.02
CA ARG A 71 -6.98 -9.92 0.52
C ARG A 71 -5.94 -10.30 -0.53
N THR A 72 -6.36 -10.66 -1.75
CA THR A 72 -5.49 -11.27 -2.78
C THR A 72 -5.69 -10.70 -4.18
N HIS A 73 -6.84 -10.06 -4.42
CA HIS A 73 -7.26 -9.57 -5.73
C HIS A 73 -7.63 -8.10 -5.68
N PHE A 74 -7.50 -7.48 -6.84
CA PHE A 74 -8.04 -6.18 -7.14
C PHE A 74 -9.03 -6.29 -8.30
N SER A 75 -9.95 -5.33 -8.38
CA SER A 75 -10.77 -5.09 -9.55
C SER A 75 -11.03 -3.60 -9.67
N PHE A 76 -11.09 -3.07 -10.88
CA PHE A 76 -11.52 -1.71 -11.14
C PHE A 76 -12.62 -1.66 -12.17
N PHE A 77 -13.47 -0.66 -12.03
CA PHE A 77 -14.58 -0.36 -12.92
C PHE A 77 -14.58 1.14 -13.14
N ASN A 78 -14.74 1.58 -14.38
CA ASN A 78 -14.95 2.97 -14.73
C ASN A 78 -16.02 3.03 -15.80
N HIS A 79 -17.00 3.92 -15.64
CA HIS A 79 -18.07 4.09 -16.61
C HIS A 79 -18.49 5.54 -16.74
N ASP A 80 -19.12 5.89 -17.87
CA ASP A 80 -19.76 7.18 -18.04
C ASP A 80 -21.04 7.30 -17.18
N THR A 81 -21.38 8.51 -16.75
CA THR A 81 -22.57 8.76 -15.92
C THR A 81 -23.88 8.78 -16.71
N LYS A 82 -23.80 8.72 -18.05
CA LYS A 82 -24.94 8.76 -18.97
C LYS A 82 -25.36 7.39 -19.50
N LYS A 83 -24.75 6.31 -18.97
CA LYS A 83 -25.07 4.91 -19.28
C LYS A 83 -24.89 4.58 -20.77
N GLY A 84 -23.89 5.14 -21.42
CA GLY A 84 -23.56 4.87 -22.81
C GLY A 84 -24.57 5.39 -23.83
N LYS A 85 -25.43 6.35 -23.45
CA LYS A 85 -26.52 6.86 -24.31
C LYS A 85 -26.15 8.02 -25.22
N ASP A 86 -24.93 8.53 -25.13
CA ASP A 86 -24.44 9.61 -25.98
C ASP A 86 -23.01 9.38 -26.45
N SER A 87 -22.44 10.36 -27.15
CA SER A 87 -21.08 10.28 -27.69
C SER A 87 -19.98 10.19 -26.64
N THR A 88 -20.31 10.33 -25.35
CA THR A 88 -19.36 10.20 -24.24
C THR A 88 -19.38 8.81 -23.59
N ALA A 89 -20.05 7.83 -24.22
CA ALA A 89 -20.10 6.45 -23.77
C ALA A 89 -18.71 5.90 -23.46
N ALA A 90 -18.53 5.42 -22.23
CA ALA A 90 -17.26 4.85 -21.77
C ALA A 90 -17.53 3.74 -20.75
N PHE A 91 -16.86 2.61 -20.92
CA PHE A 91 -16.81 1.55 -19.93
C PHE A 91 -15.47 0.85 -20.00
N THR A 92 -14.78 0.77 -18.86
CA THR A 92 -13.54 0.01 -18.71
C THR A 92 -13.64 -0.77 -17.40
N ALA A 93 -13.32 -2.06 -17.45
CA ALA A 93 -13.25 -2.88 -16.25
C ALA A 93 -12.13 -3.88 -16.37
N GLY A 94 -11.39 -4.06 -15.29
CA GLY A 94 -10.32 -5.03 -15.21
C GLY A 94 -10.16 -5.59 -13.80
N ALA A 95 -9.53 -6.76 -13.71
CA ALA A 95 -9.32 -7.46 -12.45
C ALA A 95 -8.15 -8.43 -12.52
N GLY A 96 -7.66 -8.82 -11.36
CA GLY A 96 -6.66 -9.87 -11.24
C GLY A 96 -6.11 -9.97 -9.82
N THR A 97 -4.95 -10.60 -9.68
CA THR A 97 -4.26 -10.72 -8.39
C THR A 97 -3.31 -9.55 -8.15
N TYR A 98 -2.88 -9.36 -6.90
CA TYR A 98 -1.84 -8.37 -6.61
C TYR A 98 -0.87 -8.82 -5.51
N SER A 99 0.31 -8.21 -5.52
CA SER A 99 1.26 -8.27 -4.41
C SER A 99 1.54 -6.87 -3.86
N LEU A 100 1.75 -6.77 -2.55
CA LEU A 100 2.07 -5.52 -1.86
C LEU A 100 3.19 -5.73 -0.84
N VAL A 101 4.36 -5.15 -1.12
CA VAL A 101 5.54 -5.21 -0.24
C VAL A 101 6.01 -3.79 0.07
N GLY A 102 5.77 -3.34 1.32
CA GLY A 102 5.95 -1.94 1.69
C GLY A 102 4.99 -1.06 0.87
N ASN A 103 5.53 -0.20 0.02
CA ASN A 103 4.75 0.61 -0.94
C ASN A 103 4.82 0.10 -2.39
N ASN A 104 5.51 -1.00 -2.66
CA ASN A 104 5.57 -1.61 -3.98
C ASN A 104 4.30 -2.43 -4.20
N TYR A 105 3.47 -1.99 -5.14
CA TYR A 105 2.21 -2.62 -5.50
C TYR A 105 2.33 -3.15 -6.93
N THR A 106 2.13 -4.45 -7.12
CA THR A 106 2.15 -5.08 -8.45
C THR A 106 0.80 -5.69 -8.75
N GLU A 107 0.18 -5.28 -9.85
CA GLU A 107 -1.04 -5.87 -10.41
C GLU A 107 -0.66 -6.97 -11.40
N HIS A 108 -1.23 -8.15 -11.26
CA HIS A 108 -1.20 -9.20 -12.27
C HIS A 108 -2.57 -9.23 -12.95
N LEU A 109 -2.65 -8.70 -14.17
CA LEU A 109 -3.91 -8.41 -14.82
C LEU A 109 -4.45 -9.64 -15.57
N ASP A 110 -5.55 -10.20 -15.09
CA ASP A 110 -6.17 -11.42 -15.64
C ASP A 110 -7.36 -11.09 -16.55
N PHE A 111 -8.04 -9.98 -16.28
CA PHE A 111 -9.23 -9.54 -17.00
C PHE A 111 -9.09 -8.07 -17.39
N LEU A 112 -9.36 -7.74 -18.65
CA LEU A 112 -9.58 -6.35 -19.10
C LEU A 112 -10.49 -6.33 -20.33
N ASN A 113 -11.36 -5.33 -20.47
CA ASN A 113 -12.10 -5.14 -21.71
C ASN A 113 -11.19 -4.86 -22.94
N TYR A 114 -9.94 -4.44 -22.71
CA TYR A 114 -8.86 -4.39 -23.71
C TYR A 114 -7.95 -5.62 -23.56
N ARG A 115 -8.35 -6.74 -24.17
CA ARG A 115 -7.74 -8.06 -23.97
C ARG A 115 -6.23 -8.13 -24.22
N ASP A 116 -5.68 -7.29 -25.10
CA ASP A 116 -4.23 -7.26 -25.43
C ASP A 116 -3.32 -6.91 -24.23
N TRP A 117 -3.91 -6.39 -23.15
CA TRP A 117 -3.22 -6.07 -21.90
C TRP A 117 -3.22 -7.21 -20.89
N GLU A 118 -4.06 -8.23 -21.07
CA GLU A 118 -4.16 -9.36 -20.14
C GLU A 118 -2.87 -10.20 -20.10
N GLY A 119 -2.66 -10.89 -18.98
CA GLY A 119 -1.45 -11.70 -18.74
C GLY A 119 -0.21 -10.88 -18.40
N ARG A 120 -0.33 -9.55 -18.29
CA ARG A 120 0.77 -8.65 -17.97
C ARG A 120 0.78 -8.26 -16.50
N SER A 121 1.95 -7.79 -16.06
CA SER A 121 2.12 -7.25 -14.71
C SER A 121 2.45 -5.76 -14.77
N PHE A 122 1.78 -4.99 -13.92
CA PHE A 122 1.94 -3.54 -13.82
C PHE A 122 2.48 -3.17 -12.45
N HIS A 123 3.53 -2.35 -12.43
CA HIS A 123 4.28 -2.04 -11.23
C HIS A 123 4.03 -0.60 -10.81
N PHE A 124 3.61 -0.43 -9.57
CA PHE A 124 3.23 0.84 -9.00
C PHE A 124 3.86 1.07 -7.63
N LYS A 125 3.86 2.34 -7.23
CA LYS A 125 4.03 2.82 -5.87
C LYS A 125 2.69 3.29 -5.34
N ILE A 126 2.35 2.89 -4.13
CA ILE A 126 1.14 3.36 -3.44
C ILE A 126 1.48 4.15 -2.18
N SER A 127 0.64 5.13 -1.86
CA SER A 127 0.69 5.84 -0.59
C SER A 127 -0.73 6.11 -0.09
N ILE A 128 -0.92 6.07 1.22
CA ILE A 128 -2.18 6.44 1.86
C ILE A 128 -1.92 7.60 2.81
N GLN A 129 -2.72 8.65 2.67
CA GLN A 129 -2.78 9.79 3.57
C GLN A 129 -4.26 10.02 3.92
N ASN A 130 -4.63 9.83 5.18
CA ASN A 130 -6.02 9.81 5.64
C ASN A 130 -6.87 8.79 4.87
N ASP A 131 -7.89 9.25 4.15
CA ASP A 131 -8.80 8.48 3.31
C ASP A 131 -8.38 8.47 1.83
N THR A 132 -7.22 9.04 1.50
CA THR A 132 -6.76 9.19 0.12
C THR A 132 -5.66 8.17 -0.20
N LEU A 133 -5.89 7.36 -1.24
CA LEU A 133 -4.87 6.49 -1.85
C LEU A 133 -4.34 7.17 -3.11
N THR A 134 -3.02 7.29 -3.23
CA THR A 134 -2.35 7.69 -4.47
C THR A 134 -1.55 6.52 -5.02
N GLN A 135 -1.83 6.13 -6.25
CA GLN A 135 -1.11 5.13 -7.02
C GLN A 135 -0.29 5.83 -8.11
N TYR A 136 0.96 5.43 -8.29
CA TYR A 136 1.85 5.98 -9.30
C TYR A 136 2.62 4.85 -9.98
N GLY A 137 2.74 4.86 -11.31
CA GLY A 137 3.55 3.88 -12.02
C GLY A 137 3.93 4.31 -13.42
N GLU A 138 4.86 3.56 -14.01
CA GLU A 138 5.21 3.65 -15.42
C GLU A 138 4.58 2.47 -16.16
N GLU A 139 3.81 2.77 -17.19
CA GLU A 139 3.24 1.78 -18.10
C GLU A 139 4.05 1.80 -19.39
N LYS A 140 4.81 0.72 -19.62
CA LYS A 140 5.65 0.54 -20.80
C LYS A 140 5.33 -0.79 -21.48
N LEU A 141 4.53 -0.74 -22.53
CA LEU A 141 4.17 -1.88 -23.39
C LEU A 141 4.62 -1.57 -24.81
N GLU A 142 5.84 -2.01 -25.15
CA GLU A 142 6.49 -1.64 -26.42
C GLU A 142 5.70 -2.12 -27.64
N ASP A 143 5.12 -3.32 -27.55
CA ASP A 143 4.31 -3.94 -28.61
C ASP A 143 2.97 -3.23 -28.83
N LEU A 144 2.47 -2.52 -27.83
CA LEU A 144 1.26 -1.69 -27.92
C LEU A 144 1.57 -0.21 -28.11
N GLY A 145 2.85 0.17 -28.24
CA GLY A 145 3.28 1.57 -28.35
C GLY A 145 2.99 2.41 -27.10
N VAL A 146 2.76 1.77 -25.94
CA VAL A 146 2.46 2.44 -24.69
C VAL A 146 3.76 2.75 -23.96
N ASN A 147 3.97 4.04 -23.66
CA ASN A 147 5.02 4.50 -22.77
C ASN A 147 4.54 5.79 -22.09
N ARG A 148 4.08 5.67 -20.84
CA ARG A 148 3.52 6.78 -20.08
C ARG A 148 3.69 6.60 -18.59
N LEU A 149 3.76 7.71 -17.86
CA LEU A 149 3.54 7.71 -16.41
C LEU A 149 2.06 7.87 -16.13
N ILE A 150 1.56 7.17 -15.11
CA ILE A 150 0.20 7.29 -14.62
C ILE A 150 0.21 7.60 -13.12
N ILE A 151 -0.60 8.57 -12.72
CA ILE A 151 -0.85 8.93 -11.31
C ILE A 151 -2.36 8.90 -11.11
N GLU A 152 -2.85 8.08 -10.21
CA GLU A 152 -4.26 7.98 -9.87
C GLU A 152 -4.48 8.30 -8.40
N LYS A 153 -5.54 9.07 -8.11
CA LYS A 153 -5.95 9.41 -6.75
C LYS A 153 -7.35 8.90 -6.49
N TYR A 154 -7.50 8.25 -5.35
CA TYR A 154 -8.75 7.68 -4.90
C TYR A 154 -9.09 8.12 -3.49
N VAL A 155 -10.38 8.16 -3.17
CA VAL A 155 -10.89 8.34 -1.81
C VAL A 155 -11.61 7.07 -1.36
N ARG A 156 -11.34 6.62 -0.13
CA ARG A 156 -11.95 5.42 0.44
C ARG A 156 -13.47 5.60 0.58
N LEU A 157 -14.24 4.62 0.13
CA LEU A 157 -15.68 4.54 0.38
C LEU A 157 -15.94 3.92 1.76
N LYS A 158 -16.97 4.44 2.45
CA LYS A 158 -17.39 4.01 3.79
C LYS A 158 -18.54 3.01 3.73
#